data_AF-A0A7V4NM72-F1
#
_entry.id   AF-A0A7V4NM72-F1
#
_cell.length_a   1.000
_cell.length_b   1.000
_cell.length_c   1.000
_cell.angle_alpha   90.00
_cell.angle_beta   90.00
_cell.angle_gamma   90.00
#
_symmetry.space_group_name_H-M   'P 1'
#
loop_
_entity.id
_entity.type
_entity.pdbx_description
1 polymer ?
#
loop_
_entity_poly.entity_id
_entity_poly.type
_entity_poly.pdbx_seq_one_letter_code
_entity_poly.pdbx_strand_id
1 'polypeptide(L)'
;MIDNLLQLGGVGGAPMLPSELAANRATMERQRALLAAHLAHVEATAPDAAAPHRAALAACEAELAWLDRRIAEEARWTEWARTNPPTLGRLVREALWWVGLGPSPFPPSR
;
A
#
# COMPACT_ATOMS: atom_id res chain seq x y z
N MET A 1 -24.70 0.07 3.61
CA MET A 1 -23.89 0.87 2.66
C MET A 1 -22.41 0.83 3.07
N ILE A 2 -21.88 -0.37 3.32
CA ILE A 2 -20.50 -0.64 3.80
C ILE A 2 -19.93 -1.79 2.95
N ASP A 3 -20.14 -1.74 1.63
CA ASP A 3 -19.71 -2.80 0.72
C ASP A 3 -18.60 -2.34 -0.26
N ASN A 4 -18.14 -1.09 -0.14
CA ASN A 4 -17.17 -0.50 -1.08
C ASN A 4 -15.75 -0.31 -0.53
N LEU A 5 -15.47 -0.68 0.73
CA LEU A 5 -14.16 -0.43 1.36
C LEU A 5 -13.23 -1.66 1.44
N LEU A 6 -13.74 -2.87 1.14
CA LEU A 6 -12.95 -4.10 1.18
C LEU A 6 -12.40 -4.56 -0.18
N GLN A 7 -12.69 -3.84 -1.27
CA GLN A 7 -12.19 -4.22 -2.60
C GLN A 7 -10.72 -3.86 -2.86
N LEU A 8 -10.05 -3.14 -1.96
CA LEU A 8 -8.62 -2.80 -2.12
C LEU A 8 -7.66 -3.82 -1.50
N GLY A 9 -8.17 -4.82 -0.77
CA GLY A 9 -7.35 -5.79 -0.02
C GLY A 9 -7.39 -7.23 -0.53
N GLY A 10 -7.83 -7.45 -1.77
CA GLY A 10 -7.85 -8.78 -2.39
C GLY A 10 -6.45 -9.30 -2.64
N VAL A 11 -6.07 -10.34 -1.90
CA VAL A 11 -4.96 -11.25 -2.19
C VAL A 11 -5.00 -11.62 -3.69
N GLY A 12 -4.16 -10.99 -4.51
CA GLY A 12 -4.14 -11.15 -5.98
C GLY A 12 -4.29 -9.87 -6.82
N GLY A 13 -4.28 -8.67 -6.21
CA GLY A 13 -4.30 -7.40 -6.94
C GLY A 13 -3.07 -7.19 -7.84
N ALA A 14 -3.29 -6.68 -9.05
CA ALA A 14 -2.24 -6.36 -10.03
C ALA A 14 -1.09 -5.54 -9.41
N PRO A 15 0.15 -5.67 -9.92
CA PRO A 15 1.28 -4.90 -9.43
C PRO A 15 0.99 -3.39 -9.56
N MET A 16 0.96 -2.69 -8.44
CA MET A 16 0.87 -1.23 -8.42
C MET A 16 2.23 -0.62 -8.71
N LEU A 17 2.23 0.42 -9.54
CA LEU A 17 3.41 1.24 -9.81
C LEU A 17 3.81 2.02 -8.54
N PRO A 18 5.10 2.41 -8.39
CA PRO A 18 5.55 3.21 -7.25
C PRO A 18 4.77 4.52 -7.06
N SER A 19 4.37 5.17 -8.16
CA SER A 19 3.54 6.39 -8.13
C SER A 19 2.13 6.13 -7.58
N GLU A 20 1.55 4.97 -7.89
CA GLU A 20 0.23 4.55 -7.40
C GLU A 20 0.29 4.21 -5.90
N LEU A 21 1.36 3.54 -5.45
CA LEU A 21 1.60 3.30 -4.02
C LEU A 21 1.70 4.60 -3.22
N ALA A 22 2.46 5.58 -3.72
CA ALA A 22 2.59 6.88 -3.08
C ALA A 22 1.26 7.67 -3.05
N ALA A 23 0.50 7.65 -4.14
CA ALA A 23 -0.81 8.30 -4.22
C ALA A 23 -1.85 7.65 -3.29
N ASN A 24 -1.83 6.32 -3.19
CA ASN A 24 -2.69 5.57 -2.29
C ASN A 24 -2.35 5.86 -0.83
N ARG A 25 -1.06 5.90 -0.49
CA ARG A 25 -0.59 6.30 0.85
C ARG A 25 -1.09 7.70 1.22
N ALA A 26 -0.89 8.69 0.35
CA ALA A 26 -1.34 10.06 0.61
C ALA A 26 -2.87 10.18 0.74
N THR A 27 -3.61 9.35 0.01
CA THR A 27 -5.07 9.28 0.13
C THR A 27 -5.49 8.65 1.46
N MET A 28 -4.84 7.56 1.85
CA MET A 28 -5.10 6.88 3.12
C MET A 28 -4.71 7.76 4.33
N GLU A 29 -3.63 8.55 4.24
CA GLU A 29 -3.26 9.52 5.28
C GLU A 29 -4.34 10.58 5.49
N ARG A 30 -4.93 11.10 4.41
CA ARG A 30 -6.05 12.04 4.50
C ARG A 30 -7.28 11.39 5.14
N GLN A 31 -7.60 10.15 4.76
CA GLN A 31 -8.70 9.40 5.37
C GLN A 31 -8.47 9.15 6.86
N ARG A 32 -7.24 8.77 7.25
CA ARG A 32 -6.86 8.61 8.67
C ARG A 32 -7.08 9.90 9.44
N ALA A 33 -6.64 11.04 8.92
CA ALA A 33 -6.80 12.33 9.60
C ALA A 33 -8.28 12.69 9.81
N LEU A 34 -9.12 12.49 8.78
CA LEU A 34 -10.56 12.72 8.87
C LEU A 34 -11.23 11.76 9.87
N LEU A 35 -10.88 10.47 9.84
CA LEU A 35 -11.40 9.47 10.77
C LEU A 35 -10.99 9.76 12.22
N ALA A 36 -9.76 10.20 12.45
CA ALA A 36 -9.28 10.57 13.78
C ALA A 36 -10.04 11.79 14.33
N ALA A 37 -10.25 12.83 13.51
CA ALA A 37 -11.04 13.99 13.91
C ALA A 37 -12.51 13.62 14.18
N HIS A 38 -13.10 12.78 13.34
CA HIS A 38 -14.47 12.30 13.52
C HIS A 38 -14.61 11.43 14.78
N LEU A 39 -13.66 10.53 15.03
CA LEU A 39 -13.63 9.72 16.24
C LEU A 39 -13.57 10.59 17.49
N ALA A 40 -12.71 11.62 17.52
CA ALA A 40 -12.63 12.54 18.66
C ALA A 40 -13.98 13.24 18.93
N HIS A 41 -14.71 13.62 17.87
CA HIS A 41 -16.06 14.16 18.01
C HIS A 41 -17.04 13.10 18.58
N VAL A 42 -17.05 11.90 18.02
CA VAL A 42 -17.94 10.81 18.48
C VAL A 42 -17.64 10.40 19.92
N GLU A 43 -16.38 10.34 20.34
CA GLU A 43 -16.02 10.06 21.72
C GLU A 43 -16.53 11.12 22.70
N ALA A 44 -16.59 12.39 22.25
CA ALA A 44 -17.11 13.48 23.06
C ALA A 44 -18.65 13.52 23.11
N THR A 45 -19.35 13.14 22.03
CA THR A 45 -20.82 13.29 21.92
C THR A 45 -21.61 12.00 22.09
N ALA A 46 -21.03 10.86 21.77
CA ALA A 46 -21.68 9.55 21.74
C ALA A 46 -20.65 8.41 22.01
N PRO A 47 -20.09 8.33 23.22
CA PRO A 47 -18.98 7.41 23.53
C PRO A 47 -19.32 5.94 23.29
N ASP A 48 -20.58 5.54 23.50
CA ASP A 48 -21.05 4.17 23.26
C ASP A 48 -21.02 3.80 21.75
N ALA A 49 -21.09 4.80 20.87
CA ALA A 49 -20.98 4.62 19.43
C ALA A 49 -19.53 4.66 18.91
N ALA A 50 -18.53 4.99 19.75
CA ALA A 50 -17.15 5.19 19.31
C ALA A 50 -16.43 3.90 18.87
N ALA A 51 -16.83 2.74 19.39
CA ALA A 51 -16.18 1.46 19.13
C ALA A 51 -15.99 1.13 17.62
N PRO A 52 -17.02 1.19 16.75
CA PRO A 52 -16.83 0.98 15.31
C PRO A 52 -15.88 2.00 14.66
N HIS A 53 -15.85 3.25 15.12
CA HIS A 53 -14.96 4.28 14.58
C HIS A 53 -13.50 4.04 14.99
N ARG A 54 -13.24 3.53 16.20
CA ARG A 54 -11.91 3.08 16.62
C ARG A 54 -11.42 1.93 15.75
N ALA A 55 -12.27 0.95 15.49
CA ALA A 55 -11.93 -0.18 14.62
C ALA A 55 -11.63 0.29 13.18
N ALA A 56 -12.41 1.22 12.64
CA ALA A 56 -12.17 1.79 11.32
C ALA A 56 -10.84 2.56 11.25
N LEU A 57 -10.50 3.34 12.29
CA LEU A 57 -9.22 4.03 12.37
C LEU A 57 -8.05 3.03 12.43
N ALA A 58 -8.15 1.98 13.25
CA ALA A 58 -7.13 0.94 13.34
C ALA A 58 -6.93 0.20 12.01
N ALA A 59 -8.00 -0.09 11.26
CA ALA A 59 -7.91 -0.68 9.93
C ALA A 59 -7.19 0.25 8.93
N CYS A 60 -7.49 1.55 8.96
CA CYS A 60 -6.82 2.56 8.15
C CYS A 60 -5.31 2.66 8.47
N GLU A 61 -4.95 2.58 9.76
CA GLU A 61 -3.55 2.58 10.20
C GLU A 61 -2.80 1.30 9.79
N ALA A 62 -3.46 0.13 9.83
CA ALA A 62 -2.89 -1.11 9.33
C ALA A 62 -2.60 -1.07 7.83
N GLU A 63 -3.50 -0.47 7.05
CA GLU A 63 -3.34 -0.30 5.60
C GLU A 63 -2.17 0.64 5.27
N LEU A 64 -2.03 1.75 6.01
CA LEU A 64 -0.86 2.64 5.90
C LEU A 64 0.45 1.90 6.18
N ALA A 65 0.49 1.08 7.23
CA ALA A 65 1.68 0.29 7.54
C ALA A 65 2.00 -0.76 6.45
N TRP A 66 0.98 -1.31 5.79
CA TRP A 66 1.19 -2.17 4.63
C TRP A 66 1.78 -1.39 3.44
N LEU A 67 1.21 -0.22 3.11
CA LEU A 67 1.70 0.64 2.04
C LEU A 67 3.16 1.07 2.27
N ASP A 68 3.52 1.46 3.51
CA ASP A 68 4.88 1.84 3.86
C ASP A 68 5.87 0.69 3.64
N ARG A 69 5.52 -0.53 4.04
CA ARG A 69 6.36 -1.72 3.79
C ARG A 69 6.55 -1.98 2.29
N ARG A 70 5.47 -1.86 1.50
CA ARG A 70 5.53 -2.04 0.05
C ARG A 70 6.39 -0.98 -0.64
N ILE A 71 6.28 0.27 -0.24
CA ILE A 71 7.11 1.36 -0.78
C ILE A 71 8.59 1.10 -0.46
N ALA A 72 8.92 0.73 0.77
CA ALA A 72 10.29 0.42 1.17
C ALA A 72 10.86 -0.79 0.39
N GLU A 73 10.03 -1.81 0.15
CA GLU A 73 10.39 -2.98 -0.64
C GLU A 73 10.66 -2.62 -2.11
N GLU A 74 9.79 -1.85 -2.75
CA GLU A 74 9.99 -1.38 -4.14
C GLU A 74 11.25 -0.52 -4.26
N ALA A 75 11.54 0.33 -3.27
CA ALA A 75 12.76 1.13 -3.24
C ALA A 75 14.01 0.24 -3.16
N ARG A 76 14.00 -0.78 -2.30
CA ARG A 76 15.10 -1.75 -2.17
C ARG A 76 15.34 -2.53 -3.45
N TRP A 77 14.27 -2.98 -4.12
CA TRP A 77 14.37 -3.70 -5.39
C TRP A 77 14.87 -2.81 -6.52
N THR A 78 14.39 -1.56 -6.58
CA THR A 78 14.87 -0.56 -7.54
C THR A 78 16.38 -0.32 -7.37
N GLU A 79 16.85 -0.18 -6.13
CA GLU A 79 18.26 0.01 -5.82
C GLU A 79 19.09 -1.22 -6.21
N TRP A 80 18.63 -2.42 -5.85
CA TRP A 80 19.31 -3.66 -6.23
C TRP A 80 19.42 -3.81 -7.76
N ALA A 81 18.36 -3.48 -8.52
CA ALA A 81 18.36 -3.55 -9.98
C ALA A 81 19.36 -2.55 -10.59
N ARG A 82 19.50 -1.37 -9.98
CA ARG A 82 20.46 -0.34 -10.39
C ARG A 82 21.91 -0.79 -10.18
N THR A 83 22.21 -1.48 -9.07
CA THR A 83 23.56 -1.95 -8.75
C THR A 83 23.91 -3.30 -9.38
N ASN A 84 22.92 -4.04 -9.88
CA ASN A 84 23.09 -5.34 -10.53
C ASN A 84 22.51 -5.31 -11.96
N PRO A 85 23.09 -4.50 -12.87
CA PRO A 85 22.63 -4.40 -14.25
C PRO A 85 22.72 -5.76 -14.96
N PRO A 86 21.74 -6.11 -15.81
CA PRO A 86 21.48 -7.52 -16.11
C PRO A 86 22.37 -8.10 -17.21
N THR A 87 23.04 -9.20 -16.91
CA THR A 87 23.41 -10.26 -17.87
C THR A 87 22.26 -11.25 -18.15
N LEU A 88 21.13 -11.12 -17.43
CA LEU A 88 19.99 -12.04 -17.54
C LEU A 88 18.97 -11.60 -18.62
N GLY A 89 18.36 -12.57 -19.30
CA GLY A 89 17.31 -12.33 -20.30
C GLY A 89 15.98 -11.83 -19.70
N ARG A 90 15.14 -11.17 -20.51
CA ARG A 90 13.87 -10.56 -20.08
C ARG A 90 12.89 -11.54 -19.40
N LEU A 91 12.70 -12.72 -19.98
CA LEU A 91 11.78 -13.75 -19.46
C LEU A 91 12.20 -14.27 -18.08
N VAL A 92 13.51 -14.36 -17.82
CA VAL A 92 14.03 -14.80 -16.52
C VAL A 92 13.83 -13.72 -15.45
N ARG A 93 13.92 -12.44 -15.82
CA ARG A 93 13.56 -11.33 -14.92
C ARG A 93 12.07 -11.33 -14.58
N GLU A 94 11.20 -11.51 -15.59
CA GLU A 94 9.75 -11.63 -15.38
C GLU A 94 9.46 -12.78 -14.40
N ALA A 95 10.00 -13.97 -14.66
CA ALA A 95 9.80 -15.14 -13.81
C ALA A 95 10.33 -14.95 -12.38
N LEU A 96 11.54 -14.42 -12.21
CA LEU A 96 12.13 -14.19 -10.89
C LEU A 96 11.40 -13.10 -10.11
N TRP A 97 10.94 -12.05 -10.78
CA TRP A 97 10.11 -11.02 -10.16
C TRP A 97 8.78 -11.59 -9.65
N TRP A 98 8.10 -12.41 -10.45
CA TRP A 98 6.85 -13.06 -10.04
C TRP A 98 6.99 -13.98 -8.82
N VAL A 99 8.18 -14.55 -8.58
CA VAL A 99 8.45 -15.41 -7.40
C VAL A 99 9.23 -14.69 -6.29
N GLY A 100 9.42 -13.37 -6.38
CA GLY A 100 10.13 -12.57 -5.37
C GLY A 100 11.65 -12.79 -5.30
N LEU A 101 12.23 -13.37 -6.35
CA LEU A 101 13.66 -13.72 -6.45
C LEU A 101 14.43 -12.89 -7.52
N GLY A 102 13.84 -11.83 -8.07
CA GLY A 102 14.52 -11.01 -9.07
C GLY A 102 13.85 -9.67 -9.41
N PRO A 103 14.52 -8.84 -10.21
CA PRO A 103 14.14 -7.45 -10.44
C PRO A 103 12.93 -7.33 -11.36
N SER A 104 12.16 -6.25 -11.19
CA SER A 104 11.08 -5.90 -12.11
C SER A 104 11.59 -5.92 -13.56
N PRO A 105 10.86 -6.57 -14.46
CA PRO A 105 11.26 -6.69 -15.86
C PRO A 105 11.01 -5.42 -16.66
N PHE A 106 10.25 -4.48 -16.11
CA PHE A 106 9.90 -3.23 -16.76
C PHE A 106 10.97 -2.18 -16.45
N PRO A 107 11.65 -1.62 -17.48
CA PRO A 107 12.55 -0.49 -17.24
C PRO A 107 11.74 0.70 -16.69
N PRO A 108 12.35 1.56 -15.85
CA PRO A 108 11.69 2.80 -15.45
C PRO A 108 11.40 3.61 -16.73
N SER A 109 10.12 3.92 -16.94
CA SER A 109 9.66 4.79 -18.02
C SER A 109 10.38 6.13 -17.88
N ARG A 110 11.09 6.55 -18.95
CA ARG A 110 11.69 7.88 -19.06
C ARG A 110 10.63 8.95 -19.30
#